data_AF-R5BRR2-F1
#
_entry.id   AF-R5BRR2-F1
#
_cell.length_a   1.000
_cell.length_b   1.000
_cell.length_c   1.000
_cell.angle_alpha   90.00
_cell.angle_beta   90.00
_cell.angle_gamma   90.00
#
_symmetry.space_group_name_H-M   'P 1'
#
loop_
_entity.id
_entity.type
_entity.pdbx_description
1 polymer ?
#
loop_
_entity_poly.entity_id
_entity_poly.type
_entity_poly.pdbx_seq_one_letter_code
_entity_poly.pdbx_strand_id
1 'polypeptide(L)'
;MQALYEVELIRLSDDLLGQNITDDIMEKAEKWLAYFAASLDVKFEEIVPSFIITELITAYAMREVCIKKSYGANAPVWGNSTQKTGTLDYFGQKLKFYEARIKELENRITPADLTGNKAGKNGYRSVELYRG
;
A
#
# COMPACT_ATOMS: atom_id res chain seq x y z
N MET A 1 12.25 15.61 6.76
CA MET A 1 11.06 14.92 6.23
C MET A 1 10.57 13.96 7.29
N GLN A 2 9.28 14.00 7.63
CA GLN A 2 8.69 13.04 8.56
C GLN A 2 8.45 11.73 7.79
N ALA A 3 8.85 10.59 8.35
CA ALA A 3 8.63 9.30 7.71
C ALA A 3 7.12 9.01 7.59
N LEU A 4 6.66 8.61 6.40
CA LEU A 4 5.24 8.29 6.13
C LEU A 4 4.79 7.01 6.84
N TYR A 5 5.72 6.10 7.10
CA TYR A 5 5.50 4.78 7.67
C TYR A 5 6.79 4.29 8.35
N GLU A 6 6.67 3.24 9.17
CA GLU A 6 7.80 2.57 9.81
C GLU A 6 7.94 1.16 9.23
N VAL A 7 9.05 0.88 8.55
CA VAL A 7 9.28 -0.40 7.85
C VAL A 7 9.17 -1.60 8.79
N GLU A 8 9.62 -1.46 10.03
CA GLU A 8 9.55 -2.54 11.03
C GLU A 8 8.10 -2.91 11.37
N LEU A 9 7.18 -1.94 11.46
CA LEU A 9 5.75 -2.23 11.66
C LEU A 9 5.15 -2.98 10.48
N ILE A 10 5.59 -2.67 9.26
CA ILE A 10 5.16 -3.36 8.03
C ILE A 10 5.70 -4.80 8.02
N ARG A 11 6.96 -5.01 8.44
CA ARG A 11 7.55 -6.36 8.54
C ARG A 11 6.87 -7.22 9.59
N LEU A 12 6.40 -6.62 10.68
CA LEU A 12 5.71 -7.33 11.75
C LEU A 12 4.21 -7.56 11.47
N SER A 13 3.65 -6.94 10.43
CA SER A 13 2.21 -7.08 10.15
C SER A 13 1.82 -8.46 9.58
N ASP A 14 2.80 -9.18 9.01
CA ASP A 14 2.58 -10.52 8.47
C ASP A 14 3.83 -11.38 8.63
N ASP A 15 3.78 -12.40 9.49
CA ASP A 15 4.94 -13.25 9.79
C ASP A 15 5.51 -13.97 8.55
N LEU A 16 4.67 -14.29 7.56
CA LEU A 16 5.13 -14.99 6.37
C LEU A 16 5.72 -14.04 5.33
N LEU A 17 5.00 -12.96 5.04
CA LEU A 17 5.36 -12.05 3.95
C LEU A 17 6.36 -10.99 4.41
N GLY A 18 6.25 -10.53 5.66
CA GLY A 18 7.03 -9.44 6.22
C GLY A 18 8.53 -9.67 6.21
N GLN A 19 8.97 -10.92 6.44
CA GLN A 19 10.39 -11.30 6.35
C GLN A 19 10.98 -11.13 4.94
N ASN A 20 10.13 -11.06 3.92
CA ASN A 20 10.54 -10.93 2.53
C ASN A 20 10.50 -9.48 2.03
N ILE A 21 10.19 -8.51 2.89
CA ILE A 21 10.17 -7.08 2.56
C ILE A 21 11.60 -6.56 2.44
N THR A 22 12.00 -6.33 1.19
CA THR A 22 13.27 -5.69 0.81
C THR A 22 13.05 -4.23 0.45
N ASP A 23 14.13 -3.44 0.38
CA ASP A 23 14.06 -2.03 -0.02
C ASP A 23 13.44 -1.86 -1.42
N ASP A 24 13.78 -2.74 -2.38
CA ASP A 24 13.16 -2.77 -3.71
C ASP A 24 11.63 -2.94 -3.67
N ILE A 25 11.12 -3.69 -2.69
CA ILE A 25 9.68 -3.92 -2.53
C ILE A 25 9.02 -2.67 -1.96
N MET A 26 9.68 -2.02 -1.00
CA MET A 26 9.21 -0.76 -0.44
C MET A 26 9.22 0.36 -1.48
N GLU A 27 10.26 0.46 -2.31
CA GLU A 27 10.32 1.45 -3.39
C GLU A 27 9.17 1.25 -4.39
N LYS A 28 8.82 0.00 -4.72
CA LYS A 28 7.63 -0.29 -5.55
C LYS A 28 6.33 0.05 -4.85
N ALA A 29 6.21 -0.23 -3.56
CA ALA A 29 5.03 0.12 -2.77
C ALA A 29 4.82 1.64 -2.69
N GLU A 30 5.90 2.41 -2.56
CA GLU A 30 5.87 3.87 -2.62
C GLU A 30 5.44 4.39 -4.00
N LYS A 31 5.91 3.75 -5.09
CA LYS A 31 5.46 4.09 -6.45
C LYS A 31 3.96 3.86 -6.65
N TRP A 32 3.42 2.76 -6.08
CA TRP A 32 1.98 2.52 -6.09
C TRP A 32 1.22 3.56 -5.28
N LEU A 33 1.71 3.90 -4.08
CA LEU A 33 1.13 4.96 -3.26
C LEU A 33 1.12 6.31 -3.99
N ALA A 34 2.23 6.66 -4.66
CA ALA A 34 2.34 7.88 -5.45
C ALA A 34 1.39 7.89 -6.65
N TYR A 35 1.25 6.75 -7.35
CA TYR A 35 0.30 6.60 -8.45
C TYR A 35 -1.15 6.79 -7.97
N PHE A 36 -1.51 6.17 -6.84
CA PHE A 36 -2.85 6.32 -6.25
C PHE A 36 -3.10 7.77 -5.81
N ALA A 37 -2.15 8.40 -5.12
CA ALA A 37 -2.27 9.81 -4.72
C ALA A 37 -2.45 10.73 -5.94
N ALA A 38 -1.69 10.51 -7.02
CA ALA A 38 -1.83 11.27 -8.25
C ALA A 38 -3.21 11.08 -8.91
N SER A 39 -3.81 9.88 -8.83
CA SER A 39 -5.18 9.65 -9.30
C SER A 39 -6.25 10.46 -8.55
N LEU A 40 -5.92 10.92 -7.33
CA LEU A 40 -6.71 11.77 -6.46
C LEU A 40 -6.28 13.26 -6.50
N ASP A 41 -5.40 13.63 -7.44
CA ASP A 41 -4.82 14.98 -7.58
C ASP A 41 -4.02 15.45 -6.33
N VAL A 42 -3.43 14.51 -5.60
CA VAL A 42 -2.58 14.78 -4.43
C VAL A 42 -1.12 14.48 -4.77
N LYS A 43 -0.22 15.42 -4.47
CA LYS A 43 1.22 15.18 -4.65
C LYS A 43 1.74 14.29 -3.54
N PHE A 44 2.71 13.43 -3.84
CA PHE A 44 3.31 12.53 -2.85
C PHE A 44 3.87 13.28 -1.61
N GLU A 45 4.41 14.47 -1.82
CA GLU A 45 4.94 15.34 -0.76
C GLU A 45 3.86 15.93 0.18
N GLU A 46 2.60 15.94 -0.26
CA GLU A 46 1.46 16.43 0.52
C GLU A 46 0.84 15.34 1.41
N ILE A 47 1.26 14.09 1.23
CA ILE A 47 0.82 12.95 2.03
C ILE A 47 1.31 13.13 3.47
N VAL A 48 0.40 13.00 4.43
CA VAL A 48 0.68 13.14 5.85
C VAL A 48 0.63 11.77 6.51
N PRO A 49 1.62 11.36 7.33
CA PRO A 49 1.61 10.06 7.99
C PRO A 49 0.28 9.79 8.72
N SER A 50 -0.35 8.67 8.44
CA SER A 50 -1.60 8.25 9.08
C SER A 50 -1.70 6.73 9.13
N PHE A 51 -2.59 6.23 10.00
CA PHE A 51 -2.88 4.79 10.07
C PHE A 51 -3.33 4.24 8.70
N ILE A 52 -4.16 5.00 7.97
CA ILE A 52 -4.70 4.57 6.68
C ILE A 52 -3.60 4.48 5.62
N ILE A 53 -2.64 5.41 5.63
CA ILE A 53 -1.48 5.36 4.72
C ILE A 53 -0.58 4.19 5.06
N THR A 54 -0.38 3.91 6.36
CA THR A 54 0.39 2.76 6.83
C THR A 54 -0.25 1.45 6.38
N GLU A 55 -1.57 1.31 6.50
CA GLU A 55 -2.33 0.16 6.01
C GLU A 55 -2.20 -0.01 4.48
N LEU A 56 -2.33 1.09 3.74
CA LEU A 56 -2.28 1.05 2.28
C LEU A 56 -0.89 0.66 1.77
N ILE A 57 0.17 1.28 2.30
CA ILE A 57 1.55 0.95 1.87
C ILE A 57 1.94 -0.46 2.29
N THR A 58 1.45 -0.93 3.44
CA THR A 58 1.60 -2.33 3.87
C THR A 58 0.96 -3.25 2.84
N ALA A 59 -0.29 -2.99 2.44
CA ALA A 59 -0.98 -3.82 1.47
C ALA A 59 -0.26 -3.86 0.11
N TYR A 60 0.27 -2.72 -0.37
CA TYR A 60 1.09 -2.69 -1.59
C TYR A 60 2.39 -3.50 -1.44
N ALA A 61 3.12 -3.33 -0.34
CA ALA A 61 4.36 -4.08 -0.09
C ALA A 61 4.10 -5.59 -0.07
N MET A 62 3.05 -6.03 0.64
CA MET A 62 2.69 -7.44 0.73
C MET A 62 2.23 -8.02 -0.61
N ARG A 63 1.49 -7.25 -1.41
CA ARG A 63 1.15 -7.63 -2.79
C ARG A 63 2.41 -7.87 -3.62
N GLU A 64 3.40 -6.98 -3.56
CA GLU A 64 4.66 -7.13 -4.31
C GLU A 64 5.48 -8.34 -3.83
N VAL A 65 5.51 -8.62 -2.52
CA VAL A 65 6.09 -9.87 -1.99
C VAL A 65 5.38 -11.08 -2.62
N CYS A 66 4.05 -11.10 -2.60
CA CYS A 66 3.27 -12.20 -3.16
C CYS A 66 3.53 -12.39 -4.65
N ILE A 67 3.55 -11.32 -5.44
CA ILE A 67 3.87 -11.37 -6.87
C ILE A 67 5.28 -11.96 -7.09
N LYS A 68 6.28 -11.46 -6.35
CA LYS A 68 7.67 -11.92 -6.47
C LYS A 68 7.83 -13.40 -6.10
N LYS A 69 7.09 -13.88 -5.08
CA LYS A 69 7.12 -15.29 -4.66
C LYS A 69 6.34 -16.21 -5.57
N SER A 70 5.19 -15.77 -6.08
CA SER A 70 4.33 -16.55 -6.96
C SER A 70 4.83 -16.63 -8.40
N TYR A 71 5.54 -15.60 -8.89
CA TYR A 71 5.92 -15.46 -10.31
C TYR A 71 7.40 -15.15 -10.55
N GLY A 72 8.24 -15.13 -9.50
CA GLY A 72 9.68 -14.89 -9.65
C GLY A 72 10.42 -16.04 -10.33
N ALA A 73 11.69 -15.81 -10.70
CA ALA A 73 12.54 -16.82 -11.35
C ALA A 73 12.73 -18.11 -10.52
N ASN A 74 12.50 -18.05 -9.20
CA ASN A 74 12.52 -19.18 -8.28
C ASN A 74 11.12 -19.62 -7.83
N ALA A 75 10.05 -19.09 -8.45
CA ALA A 75 8.71 -19.60 -8.23
C ALA A 75 8.69 -21.08 -8.65
N PRO A 76 7.97 -21.95 -7.93
CA PRO A 76 7.82 -23.34 -8.33
C PRO A 76 7.16 -23.38 -9.71
N VAL A 77 7.99 -23.51 -10.75
CA VAL A 77 7.55 -23.63 -12.13
C VAL A 77 6.71 -24.90 -12.20
N TRP A 78 5.46 -24.73 -12.60
CA TRP A 78 4.51 -25.80 -12.86
C TRP A 78 5.16 -26.85 -13.78
N GLY A 79 5.70 -27.93 -13.21
CA GLY A 79 6.54 -28.84 -13.99
C GLY A 79 7.06 -30.09 -13.28
N ASN A 80 6.55 -30.48 -12.11
CA ASN A 80 6.77 -31.83 -11.60
C ASN A 80 5.45 -32.43 -11.09
N SER A 81 4.86 -33.25 -11.96
CA SER A 81 3.61 -33.99 -11.83
C SER A 81 3.65 -35.11 -10.77
N THR A 82 4.33 -34.92 -9.64
CA THR A 82 4.56 -36.00 -8.66
C THR A 82 4.35 -35.61 -7.20
N GLN A 83 3.58 -34.56 -6.91
CA GLN A 83 2.99 -34.37 -5.57
C GLN A 83 1.49 -34.06 -5.68
N LYS A 84 0.69 -35.14 -5.68
CA LYS A 84 -0.77 -35.14 -5.42
C LYS A 84 -1.07 -34.80 -3.95
N THR A 85 -0.54 -33.69 -3.46
CA THR A 85 -0.83 -33.15 -2.13
C THR A 85 -0.76 -31.65 -2.27
N GLY A 86 -1.92 -30.99 -2.22
CA GLY A 86 -2.09 -29.53 -2.29
C GLY A 86 -1.26 -28.80 -1.24
N THR A 87 0.04 -28.67 -1.50
CA THR A 87 0.92 -27.68 -0.89
C THR A 87 0.48 -26.35 -1.46
N LEU A 88 -0.50 -25.82 -0.73
CA LEU A 88 -1.39 -24.71 -0.96
C LEU A 88 -0.81 -23.59 -1.82
N ASP A 89 -1.65 -23.11 -2.74
CA ASP A 89 -1.64 -21.80 -3.40
C ASP A 89 -1.69 -20.64 -2.38
N TYR A 90 -0.83 -20.66 -1.37
CA TYR A 90 -0.91 -19.77 -0.21
C TYR A 90 -0.51 -18.34 -0.58
N PHE A 91 0.55 -18.18 -1.36
CA PHE A 91 0.95 -16.87 -1.88
C PHE A 91 -0.06 -16.33 -2.90
N GLY A 92 -0.70 -17.19 -3.71
CA GLY A 92 -1.78 -16.76 -4.61
C GLY A 92 -3.06 -16.38 -3.86
N GLN A 93 -3.39 -17.08 -2.76
CA GLN A 93 -4.51 -16.70 -1.88
C GLN A 93 -4.22 -15.38 -1.15
N LYS A 94 -3.01 -15.19 -0.61
CA LYS A 94 -2.61 -13.90 -0.02
C LYS A 94 -2.57 -12.78 -1.04
N LEU A 95 -2.11 -13.05 -2.26
CA LEU A 95 -2.18 -12.08 -3.35
C LEU A 95 -3.61 -11.60 -3.57
N LYS A 96 -4.57 -12.52 -3.73
CA LYS A 96 -6.00 -12.20 -3.87
C LYS A 96 -6.53 -11.40 -2.68
N PHE A 97 -6.12 -11.76 -1.46
CA PHE A 97 -6.49 -11.03 -0.24
C PHE A 97 -5.99 -9.58 -0.27
N TYR A 98 -4.69 -9.36 -0.55
CA TYR A 98 -4.13 -8.02 -0.59
C TYR A 98 -4.64 -7.19 -1.76
N GLU A 99 -4.92 -7.80 -2.92
CA GLU A 99 -5.59 -7.11 -4.03
C GLU A 99 -7.01 -6.65 -3.67
N ALA A 100 -7.78 -7.50 -2.98
CA ALA A 100 -9.10 -7.12 -2.49
C ALA A 100 -9.01 -6.01 -1.43
N ARG A 101 -8.04 -6.11 -0.51
CA ARG A 101 -7.80 -5.11 0.54
C ARG A 101 -7.36 -3.77 -0.03
N ILE A 102 -6.47 -3.76 -1.02
CA ILE A 102 -6.06 -2.56 -1.76
C ILE A 102 -7.29 -1.92 -2.39
N LYS A 103 -8.11 -2.69 -3.11
CA LYS A 103 -9.32 -2.16 -3.74
C LYS A 103 -10.31 -1.58 -2.73
N GLU A 104 -10.48 -2.22 -1.57
CA GLU A 104 -11.31 -1.69 -0.48
C GLU A 104 -10.75 -0.35 0.05
N LEU A 105 -9.44 -0.28 0.31
CA LEU A 105 -8.79 0.93 0.80
C LEU A 105 -8.84 2.06 -0.23
N GLU A 106 -8.50 1.80 -1.49
CA GLU A 106 -8.52 2.77 -2.58
C GLU A 106 -9.93 3.35 -2.81
N ASN A 107 -10.98 2.54 -2.70
CA ASN A 107 -12.37 3.01 -2.82
C ASN A 107 -12.81 3.86 -1.61
N ARG A 108 -12.22 3.66 -0.44
CA ARG A 108 -12.59 4.35 0.80
C ARG A 108 -11.80 5.64 1.00
N ILE A 109 -10.54 5.67 0.56
CA ILE A 109 -9.62 6.78 0.81
C ILE A 109 -9.98 7.99 -0.04
N THR A 110 -10.11 9.13 0.62
CA THR A 110 -10.32 10.41 -0.04
C THR A 110 -9.02 11.25 -0.06
N PRO A 111 -8.93 12.29 -0.91
CA PRO A 111 -7.80 13.23 -0.88
C PRO A 111 -7.58 13.87 0.50
N ALA A 112 -8.68 14.07 1.24
CA ALA A 112 -8.64 14.63 2.59
C ALA A 112 -7.98 13.66 3.59
N ASP A 113 -8.19 12.35 3.44
CA ASP A 113 -7.55 11.34 4.29
C ASP A 113 -6.03 11.25 4.02
N LEU A 114 -5.61 11.44 2.77
CA LEU A 114 -4.18 11.45 2.39
C LEU A 114 -3.43 12.66 2.94
N THR A 115 -4.10 13.82 2.96
CA THR A 115 -3.48 15.09 3.38
C THR A 115 -3.75 15.43 4.86
N GLY A 116 -4.49 14.59 5.59
CA GLY A 116 -4.87 14.82 6.98
C GLY A 116 -5.80 16.03 7.15
N ASN A 117 -6.79 16.20 6.27
CA ASN A 117 -7.68 17.35 6.18
C ASN A 117 -6.95 18.70 6.00
N LYS A 118 -5.68 18.69 5.56
CA LYS A 118 -4.97 19.91 5.15
C LYS A 118 -5.42 20.40 3.78
N ALA A 119 -5.89 19.50 2.91
CA ALA A 119 -6.66 19.82 1.71
C ALA A 119 -8.03 20.42 2.12
N GLY A 120 -7.99 21.66 2.60
CA GLY A 120 -9.12 22.30 3.26
C GLY A 120 -8.79 23.66 3.87
N LYS A 121 -7.51 24.06 3.97
CA LYS A 121 -7.17 25.44 4.38
C LYS A 121 -7.28 26.49 3.28
N ASN A 122 -7.54 26.10 2.03
CA ASN A 122 -7.76 27.03 0.89
C ASN A 122 -9.06 26.73 0.09
N GLY A 123 -10.14 26.28 0.75
CA GLY A 123 -11.42 26.01 0.08
C GLY A 123 -12.57 26.89 0.58
N TYR A 124 -12.87 27.98 -0.14
CA TYR A 124 -14.14 28.74 -0.15
C TYR A 124 -14.71 29.33 1.16
N ARG A 125 -13.95 29.47 2.24
CA ARG A 125 -14.44 30.13 3.49
C ARG A 125 -13.50 31.16 4.13
N SER A 126 -12.48 31.61 3.42
CA SER A 126 -11.69 32.78 3.83
C SER A 126 -12.21 34.03 3.13
N VAL A 127 -13.41 34.48 3.50
CA VAL A 127 -13.77 35.89 3.30
C VAL A 127 -13.32 36.59 4.56
N GLU A 128 -12.41 37.56 4.43
CA GLU A 128 -12.13 38.48 5.52
C GLU A 128 -13.44 39.18 5.86
N LEU A 129 -14.00 38.88 7.04
CA LEU A 129 -15.11 39.67 7.58
C LEU A 129 -14.53 41.03 7.95
N TYR A 130 -14.59 41.96 6.99
CA TYR A 130 -14.39 43.38 7.23
C TYR A 130 -15.33 43.80 8.36
N ARG A 131 -14.75 44.13 9.52
CA ARG A 131 -15.47 44.73 10.65
C ARG A 131 -14.97 46.16 10.82
N GLY A 132 -15.68 47.10 10.20
CA GLY A 132 -15.55 48.54 10.42
C GLY A 132 -14.62 49.22 9.43
#